data_AF-A0A2E1I9P3-F1
#
_entry.id   AF-A0A2E1I9P3-F1
#
_cell.length_a   1.000
_cell.length_b   1.000
_cell.length_c   1.000
_cell.angle_alpha   90.00
_cell.angle_beta   90.00
_cell.angle_gamma   90.00
#
_symmetry.space_group_name_H-M   'P 1'
#
loop_
_entity.id
_entity.type
_entity.pdbx_description
1 polymer ?
#
loop_
_entity_poly.entity_id
_entity_poly.type
_entity_poly.pdbx_seq_one_letter_code
_entity_poly.pdbx_strand_id
1 'polypeptide(L)'
;FEFTTSAWNLNFTLSQGDVITLEISVEHNCVIGGGLYFDRYDTASRIELDGVLFSPSLEAKVDQNKAARVEFIPGTVWGDETITKTVVEVAGTYNSWSETVHGNWQEEQRLSHFETPQSTRVGEGNQTVWVWSVNGTLEPGIHMIDICMSLSDLDPNEDCHMVIVHRFMVEEPEASLGRVGYLVALIPITTLVWLGSSLRIGPLPLPAYVVLLIMGLAVMIPAASLPEIDIGEVRDESAAPGFNLLSHSGTSYSINDLLEGNDALVLGIFETDSPNAEQQRKDFLNSLERTDSIAFAQLATGEDVRAIDIDEHASKVNGTWPILLDEKGAGIASQFPSGATDSILIVDKAGFVSEWVPGSVGSDTIVEMVDSAGTGSGRSAIDLFLGVFIGAGAILPLILLSLPRSRVEPPETVMIPGAGILGTMGANAIGFGILAFPMSIFALILRGSMWPYIEVILAVWMISSAIQMLRKGSVLEVTWITKRIHSKLPESYQQWRDFDSFSEDASIGFWFGWISWIVYPLLIPQTVAAPIWTGLFGIFIGITSLIFHLCIAGIIGLTLRAIAGIAGNISVSLGRFSAGARPRLWGATSLVLGVWIFLYLILGQLMARLG
;
A
#
# COMPACT_ATOMS: atom_id res chain seq x y z
N PHE A 1 -33.55 12.29 62.98
CA PHE A 1 -32.23 12.85 63.27
C PHE A 1 -31.26 12.18 62.32
N GLU A 2 -30.48 12.96 61.59
CA GLU A 2 -29.39 12.46 60.77
C GLU A 2 -28.15 12.33 61.66
N PHE A 3 -27.45 11.20 61.56
CA PHE A 3 -26.24 10.93 62.33
C PHE A 3 -25.08 10.78 61.35
N THR A 4 -24.13 11.71 61.41
CA THR A 4 -22.91 11.67 60.60
C THR A 4 -21.73 11.42 61.53
N THR A 5 -20.90 10.43 61.19
CA THR A 5 -19.63 10.15 61.87
C THR A 5 -18.52 10.12 60.83
N SER A 6 -17.33 10.61 61.17
CA SER A 6 -16.18 10.63 60.27
C SER A 6 -14.90 10.29 61.01
N ALA A 7 -14.01 9.56 60.34
CA ALA A 7 -12.66 9.25 60.79
C ALA A 7 -11.68 9.81 59.77
N TRP A 8 -10.62 10.46 60.24
CA TRP A 8 -9.62 11.14 59.40
C TRP A 8 -8.21 10.62 59.72
N ASN A 9 -7.25 10.80 58.81
CA ASN A 9 -5.85 10.36 58.94
C ASN A 9 -5.67 8.84 59.11
N LEU A 10 -6.52 8.04 58.47
CA LEU A 10 -6.32 6.61 58.37
C LEU A 10 -5.29 6.32 57.27
N ASN A 11 -4.24 5.55 57.58
CA ASN A 11 -3.22 5.13 56.61
C ASN A 11 -3.29 3.62 56.42
N PHE A 12 -4.03 3.19 55.40
CA PHE A 12 -4.14 1.80 54.99
C PHE A 12 -4.18 1.72 53.47
N THR A 13 -3.66 0.64 52.93
CA THR A 13 -3.71 0.31 51.50
C THR A 13 -4.71 -0.82 51.33
N LEU A 14 -5.63 -0.68 50.38
CA LEU A 14 -6.58 -1.72 50.00
C LEU A 14 -6.08 -2.43 48.75
N SER A 15 -6.26 -3.74 48.71
CA SER A 15 -6.10 -4.59 47.53
C SER A 15 -7.41 -5.30 47.21
N GLN A 16 -7.53 -5.79 45.97
CA GLN A 16 -8.72 -6.53 45.55
C GLN A 16 -8.94 -7.74 46.47
N GLY A 17 -10.15 -7.84 47.02
CA GLY A 17 -10.56 -8.86 47.98
C GLY A 17 -10.44 -8.46 49.46
N ASP A 18 -9.91 -7.28 49.77
CA ASP A 18 -9.93 -6.76 51.14
C ASP A 18 -11.36 -6.40 51.57
N VAL A 19 -11.68 -6.63 52.85
CA VAL A 19 -13.02 -6.42 53.41
C VAL A 19 -13.01 -5.31 54.46
N ILE A 20 -13.84 -4.28 54.26
CA ILE A 20 -14.10 -3.24 55.24
C ILE A 20 -15.30 -3.65 56.09
N THR A 21 -15.10 -3.79 57.41
CA THR A 21 -16.19 -4.10 58.35
C THR A 21 -16.53 -2.85 59.16
N LEU A 22 -17.79 -2.43 59.10
CA LEU A 22 -18.35 -1.36 59.92
C LEU A 22 -19.23 -1.97 61.03
N GLU A 23 -18.91 -1.67 62.28
CA GLU A 23 -19.73 -2.04 63.43
C GLU A 23 -20.42 -0.78 63.98
N ILE A 24 -21.76 -0.79 63.99
CA ILE A 24 -22.57 0.33 64.49
C ILE A 24 -23.24 -0.11 65.78
N SER A 25 -22.88 0.55 66.89
CA SER A 25 -23.58 0.41 68.17
C SER A 25 -24.36 1.70 68.46
N VAL A 26 -25.65 1.55 68.77
CA VAL A 26 -26.54 2.68 69.10
C VAL A 26 -27.06 2.54 70.51
N GLU A 27 -26.84 3.56 71.33
CA GLU A 27 -27.38 3.66 72.68
C GLU A 27 -28.44 4.77 72.72
N HIS A 28 -29.64 4.48 73.25
CA HIS A 28 -30.70 5.48 73.45
C HIS A 28 -31.28 5.42 74.86
N ASN A 29 -31.55 6.59 75.44
CA ASN A 29 -32.13 6.72 76.79
C ASN A 29 -33.64 7.06 76.78
N CYS A 30 -34.31 6.89 75.64
CA CYS A 30 -35.76 7.12 75.53
C CYS A 30 -36.59 6.04 76.23
N VAL A 31 -37.74 6.44 76.81
CA VAL A 31 -38.72 5.55 77.47
C VAL A 31 -39.47 4.65 76.47
N ILE A 32 -39.44 5.01 75.18
CA ILE A 32 -40.03 4.29 74.05
C ILE A 32 -38.89 3.67 73.24
N GLY A 33 -39.06 2.46 72.70
CA GLY A 33 -38.05 1.79 71.89
C GLY A 33 -37.72 2.56 70.61
N GLY A 34 -36.42 2.75 70.33
CA GLY A 34 -35.90 3.31 69.09
C GLY A 34 -35.41 2.22 68.14
N GLY A 35 -35.50 2.46 66.83
CA GLY A 35 -34.86 1.64 65.80
C GLY A 35 -33.91 2.49 64.98
N LEU A 36 -32.69 1.99 64.76
CA LEU A 36 -31.81 2.54 63.73
C LEU A 36 -32.27 1.97 62.39
N TYR A 37 -32.67 2.83 61.47
CA TYR A 37 -32.90 2.45 60.08
C TYR A 37 -31.63 2.77 59.31
N PHE A 38 -31.06 1.75 58.67
CA PHE A 38 -29.97 1.87 57.71
C PHE A 38 -30.52 1.37 56.38
N ASP A 39 -30.26 2.09 55.29
CA ASP A 39 -30.68 1.71 53.94
C ASP A 39 -32.21 1.57 53.75
N ARG A 40 -32.96 2.65 54.04
CA ARG A 40 -34.40 2.73 53.78
C ARG A 40 -34.66 3.68 52.61
N TYR A 41 -35.64 3.34 51.76
CA TYR A 41 -35.98 4.08 50.53
C TYR A 41 -36.28 5.58 50.76
N ASP A 42 -36.70 5.94 51.97
CA ASP A 42 -37.03 7.30 52.41
C ASP A 42 -35.88 8.02 53.15
N THR A 43 -34.78 7.33 53.48
CA THR A 43 -33.60 7.89 54.16
C THR A 43 -32.31 7.20 53.67
N ALA A 44 -31.64 7.79 52.67
CA ALA A 44 -30.37 7.28 52.16
C ALA A 44 -29.30 7.30 53.27
N SER A 45 -28.82 6.13 53.65
CA SER A 45 -27.65 5.96 54.53
C SER A 45 -26.46 5.62 53.64
N ARG A 46 -25.34 6.33 53.78
CA ARG A 46 -24.14 6.10 52.94
C ARG A 46 -22.87 5.98 53.78
N ILE A 47 -21.93 5.18 53.29
CA ILE A 47 -20.55 5.17 53.77
C ILE A 47 -19.75 5.91 52.70
N GLU A 48 -19.00 6.93 53.12
CA GLU A 48 -18.12 7.70 52.24
C GLU A 48 -16.68 7.33 52.55
N LEU A 49 -16.00 6.72 51.57
CA LEU A 49 -14.59 6.39 51.64
C LEU A 49 -13.84 7.43 50.79
N ASP A 50 -13.03 8.25 51.44
CA ASP A 50 -12.20 9.24 50.76
C ASP A 50 -10.76 8.73 50.65
N GLY A 51 -10.26 8.61 49.43
CA GLY A 51 -8.95 8.06 49.11
C GLY A 51 -8.75 7.78 47.62
N VAL A 52 -7.58 7.25 47.26
CA VAL A 52 -7.28 6.81 45.89
C VAL A 52 -7.82 5.39 45.70
N LEU A 53 -9.08 5.30 45.28
CA LEU A 53 -9.78 4.03 45.06
C LEU A 53 -9.62 3.49 43.63
N PHE A 54 -9.14 4.33 42.72
CA PHE A 54 -8.93 4.00 41.32
C PHE A 54 -7.57 4.51 40.87
N SER A 55 -6.87 3.68 40.11
CA SER A 55 -5.58 3.98 39.49
C SER A 55 -5.59 3.59 38.02
N PRO A 56 -6.49 4.20 37.21
CA PRO A 56 -6.62 3.81 35.82
C PRO A 56 -5.37 4.19 35.03
N SER A 57 -5.01 3.34 34.07
CA SER A 57 -3.94 3.58 33.12
C SER A 57 -4.51 3.45 31.71
N LEU A 58 -4.26 4.44 30.86
CA LEU A 58 -4.72 4.47 29.49
C LEU A 58 -3.55 4.80 28.57
N GLU A 59 -3.28 3.90 27.63
CA GLU A 59 -2.24 4.06 26.62
C GLU A 59 -2.88 3.99 25.23
N ALA A 60 -2.49 4.92 24.37
CA ALA A 60 -2.88 4.93 22.97
C ALA A 60 -1.62 4.76 22.12
N LYS A 61 -1.61 3.73 21.28
CA LYS A 61 -0.54 3.47 20.31
C LYS A 61 -1.07 3.69 18.92
N VAL A 62 -0.35 4.44 18.11
CA VAL A 62 -0.68 4.67 16.70
C VAL A 62 0.35 3.95 15.86
N ASP A 63 -0.12 3.06 14.98
CA ASP A 63 0.74 2.25 14.13
C ASP A 63 1.19 3.02 12.87
N GLN A 64 2.00 2.38 12.02
CA GLN A 64 2.50 2.99 10.78
C GLN A 64 1.38 3.30 9.76
N ASN A 65 0.27 2.57 9.83
CA ASN A 65 -0.93 2.82 9.02
C ASN A 65 -1.82 3.90 9.65
N LYS A 66 -1.39 4.51 10.76
CA LYS A 66 -2.16 5.48 11.55
C LYS A 66 -3.42 4.89 12.17
N ALA A 67 -3.54 3.57 12.25
CA ALA A 67 -4.59 2.96 13.06
C ALA A 67 -4.20 3.10 14.53
N ALA A 68 -5.16 3.48 15.37
CA ALA A 68 -4.93 3.61 16.80
C ALA A 68 -5.41 2.37 17.55
N ARG A 69 -4.58 1.91 18.47
CA ARG A 69 -4.91 0.93 19.50
C ARG A 69 -5.03 1.61 20.84
N VAL A 70 -6.10 1.29 21.56
CA VAL A 70 -6.39 1.80 22.90
C VAL A 70 -6.22 0.65 23.88
N GLU A 71 -5.31 0.81 24.84
CA GLU A 71 -5.07 -0.14 25.93
C GLU A 71 -5.46 0.52 27.25
N PHE A 72 -6.34 -0.12 28.01
CA PHE A 72 -6.87 0.43 29.26
C PHE A 72 -6.77 -0.58 30.40
N ILE A 73 -6.29 -0.09 31.54
CA ILE A 73 -6.28 -0.79 32.82
C ILE A 73 -7.21 0.00 33.74
N PRO A 74 -8.35 -0.56 34.18
CA PRO A 74 -9.26 0.14 35.08
C PRO A 74 -8.64 0.46 36.44
N GLY A 75 -7.80 -0.44 36.97
CA GLY A 75 -7.03 -0.23 38.19
C GLY A 75 -7.90 0.01 39.43
N THR A 76 -8.99 -0.75 39.58
CA THR A 76 -9.94 -0.62 40.70
C THR A 76 -9.51 -1.47 41.91
N VAL A 77 -9.79 -1.00 43.13
CA VAL A 77 -9.56 -1.79 44.36
C VAL A 77 -10.64 -2.84 44.61
N TRP A 78 -11.78 -2.77 43.92
CA TRP A 78 -12.94 -3.64 44.11
C TRP A 78 -13.04 -4.76 43.07
N GLY A 79 -12.20 -4.72 42.04
CA GLY A 79 -12.26 -5.61 40.89
C GLY A 79 -13.05 -5.04 39.71
N ASP A 80 -12.80 -5.61 38.54
CA ASP A 80 -13.41 -5.22 37.27
C ASP A 80 -14.93 -5.52 37.26
N GLU A 81 -15.42 -6.45 38.08
CA GLU A 81 -16.84 -6.80 38.18
C GLU A 81 -17.76 -5.67 38.67
N THR A 82 -17.18 -4.64 39.31
CA THR A 82 -17.94 -3.46 39.76
C THR A 82 -18.24 -2.47 38.63
N ILE A 83 -17.58 -2.64 37.49
CA ILE A 83 -17.79 -1.82 36.28
C ILE A 83 -18.96 -2.41 35.50
N THR A 84 -20.10 -1.70 35.52
CA THR A 84 -21.34 -2.17 34.89
C THR A 84 -21.44 -1.78 33.43
N LYS A 85 -20.81 -0.67 33.05
CA LYS A 85 -20.79 -0.15 31.69
C LYS A 85 -19.49 0.60 31.43
N THR A 86 -18.95 0.41 30.23
CA THR A 86 -17.81 1.17 29.72
C THR A 86 -18.15 1.65 28.32
N VAL A 87 -17.93 2.93 28.06
CA VAL A 87 -18.06 3.53 26.75
C VAL A 87 -16.72 4.15 26.41
N VAL A 88 -16.11 3.70 25.31
CA VAL A 88 -14.86 4.27 24.77
C VAL A 88 -15.19 4.92 23.44
N GLU A 89 -14.94 6.22 23.36
CA GLU A 89 -15.09 6.99 22.13
C GLU A 89 -13.75 7.53 21.67
N VAL A 90 -13.48 7.42 20.37
CA VAL A 90 -12.31 8.03 19.74
C VAL A 90 -12.80 9.11 18.80
N ALA A 91 -12.29 10.33 18.98
CA ALA A 91 -12.72 11.49 18.24
C ALA A 91 -11.56 12.37 17.76
N GLY A 92 -11.74 13.00 16.61
CA GLY A 92 -10.85 13.96 15.98
C GLY A 92 -11.18 14.18 14.50
N THR A 93 -10.47 15.04 13.77
CA THR A 93 -9.38 15.92 14.25
C THR A 93 -9.92 17.20 14.91
N TYR A 94 -9.21 17.69 15.93
CA TYR A 94 -9.49 18.97 16.59
C TYR A 94 -8.49 20.06 16.19
N ASN A 95 -8.95 21.32 16.21
CA ASN A 95 -8.08 22.48 15.93
C ASN A 95 -7.26 22.92 17.15
N SER A 96 -7.77 22.62 18.36
CA SER A 96 -7.15 23.07 19.60
C SER A 96 -7.32 22.06 20.74
N TRP A 97 -6.32 21.96 21.62
CA TRP A 97 -6.38 21.14 22.83
C TRP A 97 -7.46 21.59 23.84
N SER A 98 -8.02 22.79 23.67
CA SER A 98 -9.13 23.27 24.48
C SER A 98 -10.47 22.64 24.09
N GLU A 99 -10.59 22.11 22.87
CA GLU A 99 -11.80 21.44 22.40
C GLU A 99 -11.86 19.97 22.85
N THR A 100 -10.73 19.37 23.20
CA THR A 100 -10.65 17.96 23.63
C THR A 100 -11.09 17.81 25.10
N VAL A 101 -12.39 17.85 25.32
CA VAL A 101 -13.05 17.71 26.63
C VAL A 101 -14.14 16.65 26.51
N HIS A 102 -14.41 15.93 27.59
CA HIS A 102 -15.50 14.96 27.67
C HIS A 102 -16.83 15.55 27.19
N GLY A 103 -17.59 14.78 26.44
CA GLY A 103 -18.83 15.18 25.78
C GLY A 103 -18.70 16.17 24.62
N ASN A 104 -17.50 16.66 24.28
CA ASN A 104 -17.30 17.72 23.27
C ASN A 104 -16.76 17.19 21.94
N TRP A 105 -17.57 16.41 21.23
CA TRP A 105 -17.32 16.01 19.85
C TRP A 105 -18.56 16.28 18.99
N GLN A 106 -18.32 16.55 17.72
CA GLN A 106 -19.36 16.54 16.70
C GLN A 106 -19.48 15.12 16.13
N GLU A 107 -20.65 14.74 15.60
CA GLU A 107 -20.82 13.44 14.94
C GLU A 107 -19.81 13.22 13.79
N GLU A 108 -19.41 14.30 13.09
CA GLU A 108 -18.39 14.23 12.03
C GLU A 108 -16.98 13.95 12.56
N GLN A 109 -16.70 14.26 13.83
CA GLN A 109 -15.41 14.02 14.47
C GLN A 109 -15.37 12.67 15.19
N ARG A 110 -16.51 11.97 15.30
CA ARG A 110 -16.60 10.70 16.03
C ARG A 110 -16.13 9.57 15.11
N LEU A 111 -14.97 9.00 15.43
CA LEU A 111 -14.30 8.00 14.59
C LEU A 111 -14.71 6.58 15.00
N SER A 112 -14.82 6.30 16.29
CA SER A 112 -15.21 4.98 16.80
C SER A 112 -15.91 5.06 18.15
N HIS A 113 -16.80 4.10 18.39
CA HIS A 113 -17.56 3.93 19.63
C HIS A 113 -17.54 2.46 20.03
N PHE A 114 -17.13 2.18 21.26
CA PHE A 114 -17.07 0.84 21.80
C PHE A 114 -17.76 0.77 23.16
N GLU A 115 -18.54 -0.29 23.37
CA GLU A 115 -19.21 -0.56 24.64
C GLU A 115 -18.62 -1.76 25.38
N THR A 116 -17.79 -2.55 24.70
CA THR A 116 -17.12 -3.73 25.24
C THR A 116 -15.70 -3.82 24.68
N PRO A 117 -14.73 -4.34 25.46
CA PRO A 117 -13.39 -4.64 24.95
C PRO A 117 -13.45 -5.66 23.83
N GLN A 118 -12.68 -5.42 22.76
CA GLN A 118 -12.58 -6.38 21.65
C GLN A 118 -11.69 -7.57 22.03
N SER A 119 -10.68 -7.33 22.86
CA SER A 119 -9.85 -8.37 23.46
C SER A 119 -9.36 -7.94 24.84
N THR A 120 -8.87 -8.92 25.62
CA THR A 120 -8.23 -8.69 26.90
C THR A 120 -6.88 -9.40 26.91
N ARG A 121 -5.88 -8.79 27.55
CA ARG A 121 -4.56 -9.40 27.78
C ARG A 121 -4.15 -9.29 29.24
N VAL A 122 -3.18 -10.11 29.64
CA VAL A 122 -2.58 -10.05 30.97
C VAL A 122 -1.39 -9.08 30.93
N GLY A 123 -1.52 -7.96 31.63
CA GLY A 123 -0.48 -6.95 31.79
C GLY A 123 0.53 -7.29 32.88
N GLU A 124 1.46 -6.36 33.13
CA GLU A 124 2.40 -6.49 34.24
C GLU A 124 1.65 -6.62 35.57
N GLY A 125 2.15 -7.50 36.45
CA GLY A 125 1.52 -7.73 37.74
C GLY A 125 0.19 -8.50 37.69
N ASN A 126 -0.08 -9.25 36.59
CA ASN A 126 -1.30 -10.06 36.41
C ASN A 126 -2.59 -9.24 36.37
N GLN A 127 -2.50 -8.00 35.88
CA GLN A 127 -3.65 -7.12 35.69
C GLN A 127 -4.34 -7.40 34.35
N THR A 128 -5.66 -7.29 34.30
CA THR A 128 -6.40 -7.37 33.03
C THR A 128 -6.26 -6.04 32.29
N VAL A 129 -5.79 -6.09 31.05
CA VAL A 129 -5.72 -4.95 30.14
C VAL A 129 -6.82 -5.14 29.09
N TRP A 130 -7.65 -4.12 28.91
CA TRP A 130 -8.71 -4.07 27.90
C TRP A 130 -8.17 -3.40 26.64
N VAL A 131 -8.44 -4.01 25.48
CA VAL A 131 -7.86 -3.54 24.22
C VAL A 131 -8.96 -3.30 23.18
N TRP A 132 -8.86 -2.16 22.50
CA TRP A 132 -9.67 -1.80 21.33
C TRP A 132 -8.77 -1.36 20.18
N SER A 133 -9.15 -1.72 18.96
CA SER A 133 -8.60 -1.16 17.73
C SER A 133 -9.60 -0.18 17.14
N VAL A 134 -9.16 1.05 16.89
CA VAL A 134 -9.93 2.06 16.17
C VAL A 134 -10.13 1.60 14.73
N ASN A 135 -11.31 1.83 14.18
CA ASN A 135 -11.60 1.46 12.80
C ASN A 135 -10.97 2.50 11.86
N GLY A 136 -10.07 2.04 10.98
CA GLY A 136 -9.46 2.85 9.94
C GLY A 136 -8.25 3.67 10.41
N THR A 137 -7.79 4.55 9.52
CA THR A 137 -6.57 5.35 9.68
C THR A 137 -6.90 6.74 10.21
N LEU A 138 -6.21 7.19 11.27
CA LEU A 138 -6.35 8.53 11.81
C LEU A 138 -5.69 9.57 10.91
N GLU A 139 -6.37 10.69 10.70
CA GLU A 139 -5.78 11.85 10.03
C GLU A 139 -4.75 12.55 10.93
N PRO A 140 -3.69 13.18 10.38
CA PRO A 140 -2.78 13.99 11.20
C PRO A 140 -3.51 15.11 11.93
N GLY A 141 -3.21 15.30 13.21
CA GLY A 141 -3.86 16.32 14.03
C GLY A 141 -4.08 15.88 15.47
N ILE A 142 -4.88 16.68 16.20
CA ILE A 142 -5.21 16.42 17.60
C ILE A 142 -6.40 15.46 17.67
N HIS A 143 -6.25 14.39 18.43
CA HIS A 143 -7.28 13.40 18.71
C HIS A 143 -7.49 13.26 20.22
N MET A 144 -8.65 12.73 20.60
CA MET A 144 -8.93 12.33 21.96
C MET A 144 -9.58 10.96 22.02
N ILE A 145 -9.25 10.22 23.08
CA ILE A 145 -9.98 9.06 23.55
C ILE A 145 -10.72 9.49 24.80
N ASP A 146 -12.03 9.31 24.79
CA ASP A 146 -12.91 9.59 25.91
C ASP A 146 -13.48 8.28 26.43
N ILE A 147 -13.16 7.94 27.68
CA ILE A 147 -13.67 6.76 28.36
C ILE A 147 -14.62 7.21 29.46
N CYS A 148 -15.86 6.75 29.35
CA CYS A 148 -16.89 6.89 30.35
C CYS A 148 -17.20 5.54 30.98
N MET A 149 -17.11 5.44 32.30
CA MET A 149 -17.44 4.21 33.03
C MET A 149 -18.53 4.45 34.07
N SER A 150 -19.40 3.47 34.21
CA SER A 150 -20.43 3.41 35.25
C SER A 150 -20.08 2.29 36.23
N LEU A 151 -20.17 2.57 37.53
CA LEU A 151 -19.89 1.63 38.61
C LEU A 151 -21.21 1.23 39.29
N SER A 152 -21.26 0.01 39.85
CA SER A 152 -22.43 -0.50 40.58
C SER A 152 -22.71 0.23 41.90
N ASP A 153 -21.66 0.75 42.53
CA ASP A 153 -21.69 1.21 43.93
C ASP A 153 -21.87 2.72 44.08
N LEU A 154 -22.14 3.41 42.96
CA LEU A 154 -22.36 4.86 42.88
C LEU A 154 -23.81 5.16 42.45
N ASP A 155 -24.14 6.45 42.31
CA ASP A 155 -25.51 6.89 42.04
C ASP A 155 -26.05 6.31 40.72
N PRO A 156 -27.04 5.42 40.75
CA PRO A 156 -27.55 4.78 39.52
C PRO A 156 -28.24 5.77 38.57
N ASN A 157 -28.47 7.02 38.98
CA ASN A 157 -29.01 8.07 38.11
C ASN A 157 -27.93 8.80 37.29
N GLU A 158 -26.64 8.59 37.58
CA GLU A 158 -25.55 9.14 36.77
C GLU A 158 -25.08 8.10 35.73
N ASP A 159 -25.15 8.48 34.45
CA ASP A 159 -24.70 7.61 33.35
C ASP A 159 -23.18 7.43 33.32
N CYS A 160 -22.43 8.40 33.85
CA CYS A 160 -20.97 8.43 33.81
C CYS A 160 -20.38 8.79 35.18
N HIS A 161 -19.83 7.80 35.86
CA HIS A 161 -19.22 7.98 37.18
C HIS A 161 -17.73 8.32 37.10
N MET A 162 -17.04 7.78 36.09
CA MET A 162 -15.64 8.06 35.85
C MET A 162 -15.45 8.48 34.41
N VAL A 163 -14.78 9.61 34.24
CA VAL A 163 -14.44 10.20 32.95
C VAL A 163 -12.92 10.24 32.82
N ILE A 164 -12.41 9.67 31.74
CA ILE A 164 -10.99 9.66 31.42
C ILE A 164 -10.83 10.18 30.00
N VAL A 165 -10.15 11.31 29.86
CA VAL A 165 -9.85 11.91 28.55
C VAL A 165 -8.35 11.81 28.30
N HIS A 166 -7.96 10.97 27.35
CA HIS A 166 -6.60 10.89 26.85
C HIS A 166 -6.50 11.67 25.54
N ARG A 167 -5.52 12.56 25.44
CA ARG A 167 -5.34 13.45 24.29
C ARG A 167 -3.99 13.14 23.69
N PHE A 168 -3.95 12.95 22.38
CA PHE A 168 -2.74 12.64 21.66
C PHE A 168 -2.74 13.35 20.31
N MET A 169 -1.55 13.50 19.73
CA MET A 169 -1.38 14.10 18.42
C MET A 169 -0.86 13.03 17.48
N VAL A 170 -1.54 12.85 16.35
CA VAL A 170 -1.03 12.08 15.22
C VAL A 170 -0.17 13.05 14.41
N GLU A 171 1.13 12.82 14.40
CA GLU A 171 2.07 13.69 13.70
C GLU A 171 1.87 13.60 12.19
N GLU A 172 2.18 14.70 11.48
CA GLU A 172 2.31 14.65 10.04
C GLU A 172 3.50 13.75 9.67
N PRO A 173 3.39 12.94 8.60
CA PRO A 173 4.51 12.11 8.16
C PRO A 173 5.74 12.98 7.90
N GLU A 174 6.91 12.45 8.24
CA GLU A 174 8.17 13.14 7.98
C GLU A 174 8.29 13.49 6.49
N ALA A 175 8.93 14.63 6.22
CA ALA A 175 9.14 15.05 4.85
C ALA A 175 10.08 14.07 4.13
N SER A 176 9.56 13.38 3.11
CA SER A 176 10.37 12.49 2.27
C SER A 176 11.61 13.19 1.73
N LEU A 177 12.72 12.44 1.63
CA LEU A 177 14.01 12.95 1.14
C LEU A 177 13.90 13.48 -0.30
N GLY A 178 13.10 12.82 -1.13
CA GLY A 178 12.85 13.21 -2.51
C GLY A 178 11.36 13.26 -2.83
N ARG A 179 10.72 14.40 -2.60
CA ARG A 179 9.34 14.66 -3.03
C ARG A 179 9.22 14.65 -4.55
N VAL A 180 8.13 14.08 -5.08
CA VAL A 180 7.84 14.06 -6.53
C VAL A 180 7.83 15.48 -7.13
N GLY A 181 7.45 16.50 -6.35
CA GLY A 181 7.52 17.89 -6.78
C GLY A 181 8.93 18.34 -7.25
N TYR A 182 10.00 17.81 -6.66
CA TYR A 182 11.37 18.07 -7.11
C TYR A 182 11.64 17.45 -8.48
N LEU A 183 11.21 16.21 -8.69
CA LEU A 183 11.31 15.55 -10.00
C LEU A 183 10.58 16.34 -11.08
N VAL A 184 9.34 16.73 -10.81
CA VAL A 184 8.51 17.52 -11.73
C VAL A 184 9.19 18.85 -12.09
N ALA A 185 9.89 19.49 -11.15
CA ALA A 185 10.68 20.69 -11.41
C ALA A 185 12.00 20.43 -12.18
N LEU A 186 12.62 19.26 -12.01
CA LEU A 186 13.86 18.89 -12.71
C LEU A 186 13.66 18.68 -14.21
N ILE A 187 12.49 18.21 -14.64
CA ILE A 187 12.16 17.98 -16.06
C ILE A 187 12.23 19.26 -16.92
N PRO A 188 11.55 20.38 -16.58
CA PRO A 188 11.67 21.63 -17.33
C PRO A 188 13.08 22.22 -17.27
N ILE A 189 13.77 22.12 -16.12
CA ILE A 189 15.17 22.56 -15.99
C ILE A 189 16.06 21.78 -16.97
N THR A 190 15.92 20.45 -17.00
CA THR A 190 16.67 19.57 -17.92
C THR A 190 16.37 19.91 -19.38
N THR A 191 15.10 20.20 -19.68
CA THR A 191 14.68 20.65 -21.01
C THR A 191 15.37 21.95 -21.41
N LEU A 192 15.36 22.96 -20.54
CA LEU A 192 16.00 24.26 -20.80
C LEU A 192 17.52 24.13 -20.95
N VAL A 193 18.17 23.33 -20.10
CA VAL A 193 19.61 23.07 -20.17
C VAL A 193 19.98 22.39 -21.49
N TRP A 194 19.21 21.37 -21.89
CA TRP A 194 19.44 20.67 -23.15
C TRP A 194 19.22 21.60 -24.36
N LEU A 195 18.13 22.40 -24.35
CA LEU A 195 17.86 23.40 -25.39
C LEU A 195 19.00 24.43 -25.48
N GLY A 196 19.47 24.95 -24.35
CA GLY A 196 20.60 25.88 -24.32
C GLY A 196 21.90 25.27 -24.83
N SER A 197 22.17 24.01 -24.50
CA SER A 197 23.33 23.27 -25.02
C SER A 197 23.21 23.00 -26.52
N SER A 198 22.01 22.76 -27.03
CA SER A 198 21.77 22.47 -28.44
C SER A 198 22.15 23.63 -29.37
N LEU A 199 22.08 24.88 -28.88
CA LEU A 199 22.49 26.08 -29.61
C LEU A 199 23.96 26.04 -30.06
N ARG A 200 24.82 25.30 -29.32
CA ARG A 200 26.24 25.14 -29.67
C ARG A 200 26.45 24.19 -30.86
N ILE A 201 25.49 23.30 -31.12
CA ILE A 201 25.57 22.28 -32.17
C ILE A 201 25.01 22.82 -33.49
N GLY A 202 24.05 23.76 -33.41
CA GLY A 202 23.51 24.51 -34.54
C GLY A 202 22.11 25.05 -34.24
N PRO A 203 21.73 26.25 -34.70
CA PRO A 203 20.42 26.82 -34.42
C PRO A 203 19.32 26.05 -35.17
N LEU A 204 18.35 25.50 -34.42
CA LEU A 204 17.14 24.91 -34.98
C LEU A 204 16.13 26.01 -35.37
N PRO A 205 15.20 25.75 -36.32
CA PRO A 205 14.10 26.66 -36.59
C PRO A 205 13.23 26.88 -35.34
N LEU A 206 12.70 28.10 -35.16
CA LEU A 206 11.85 28.45 -34.01
C LEU A 206 10.71 27.42 -33.75
N PRO A 207 9.99 26.92 -34.78
CA PRO A 207 8.95 25.92 -34.54
C PRO A 207 9.46 24.61 -33.93
N ALA A 208 10.72 24.21 -34.19
CA ALA A 208 11.31 23.03 -33.58
C ALA A 208 11.57 23.23 -32.09
N TYR A 209 12.05 24.41 -31.68
CA TYR A 209 12.22 24.73 -30.26
C TYR A 209 10.90 24.71 -29.49
N VAL A 210 9.82 25.20 -30.09
CA VAL A 210 8.48 25.15 -29.47
C VAL A 210 8.04 23.70 -29.27
N VAL A 211 8.18 22.83 -30.29
CA VAL A 211 7.84 21.40 -30.17
C VAL A 211 8.67 20.72 -29.08
N LEU A 212 9.96 21.00 -29.02
CA LEU A 212 10.86 20.44 -28.01
C LEU A 212 10.50 20.89 -26.60
N LEU A 213 10.17 22.17 -26.41
CA LEU A 213 9.73 22.70 -25.12
C LEU A 213 8.43 22.05 -24.66
N ILE A 214 7.43 21.95 -25.54
CA ILE A 214 6.15 21.29 -25.22
C ILE A 214 6.38 19.81 -24.90
N MET A 215 7.26 19.12 -25.64
CA MET A 215 7.59 17.72 -25.37
C MET A 215 8.24 17.54 -24.00
N GLY A 216 9.20 18.39 -23.64
CA GLY A 216 9.82 18.36 -22.32
C GLY A 216 8.82 18.60 -21.19
N LEU A 217 7.94 19.59 -21.34
CA LEU A 217 6.87 19.85 -20.36
C LEU A 217 5.86 18.70 -20.29
N ALA A 218 5.54 18.06 -21.41
CA ALA A 218 4.63 16.92 -21.44
C ALA A 218 5.16 15.69 -20.68
N VAL A 219 6.49 15.55 -20.51
CA VAL A 219 7.09 14.48 -19.70
C VAL A 219 6.81 14.66 -18.20
N MET A 220 6.47 15.86 -17.73
CA MET A 220 6.12 16.08 -16.33
C MET A 220 4.91 15.25 -15.88
N ILE A 221 3.99 14.95 -16.80
CA ILE A 221 2.74 14.25 -16.49
C ILE A 221 3.01 12.79 -16.10
N PRO A 222 3.66 11.96 -16.94
CA PRO A 222 4.05 10.61 -16.51
C PRO A 222 5.11 10.62 -15.40
N ALA A 223 5.89 11.69 -15.25
CA ALA A 223 6.84 11.82 -14.14
C ALA A 223 6.15 11.94 -12.77
N ALA A 224 4.92 12.46 -12.72
CA ALA A 224 4.16 12.58 -11.47
C ALA A 224 3.66 11.23 -10.94
N SER A 225 3.73 10.16 -11.73
CA SER A 225 3.40 8.79 -11.30
C SER A 225 4.57 8.05 -10.64
N LEU A 226 5.76 8.65 -10.57
CA LEU A 226 6.90 8.07 -9.87
C LEU A 226 6.73 8.22 -8.35
N PRO A 227 7.22 7.26 -7.55
CA PRO A 227 7.14 7.33 -6.10
C PRO A 227 8.03 8.44 -5.53
N GLU A 228 7.71 8.83 -4.29
CA GLU A 228 8.62 9.62 -3.48
C GLU A 228 9.86 8.79 -3.12
N ILE A 229 10.93 9.47 -2.72
CA ILE A 229 12.15 8.81 -2.27
C ILE A 229 12.24 9.00 -0.77
N ASP A 230 12.08 7.90 -0.04
CA ASP A 230 12.46 7.82 1.36
C ASP A 230 13.24 6.53 1.68
N ILE A 231 13.85 6.49 2.87
CA ILE A 231 14.60 5.33 3.34
C ILE A 231 13.62 4.25 3.80
N GLY A 232 13.72 3.06 3.22
CA GLY A 232 12.89 1.93 3.62
C GLY A 232 11.47 1.94 3.05
N GLU A 233 11.13 2.90 2.19
CA GLU A 233 9.80 2.99 1.58
C GLU A 233 9.52 1.85 0.59
N VAL A 234 8.36 1.20 0.75
CA VAL A 234 7.86 0.12 -0.11
C VAL A 234 6.59 0.61 -0.81
N ARG A 235 6.49 0.39 -2.12
CA ARG A 235 5.27 0.74 -2.88
C ARG A 235 4.13 -0.25 -2.61
N ASP A 236 2.91 0.21 -2.83
CA ASP A 236 1.69 -0.60 -2.74
C ASP A 236 1.77 -1.89 -3.58
N GLU A 237 2.15 -1.77 -4.86
CA GLU A 237 2.38 -2.91 -5.75
C GLU A 237 3.82 -3.41 -5.67
N SER A 238 4.12 -4.23 -4.66
CA SER A 238 5.46 -4.77 -4.47
C SER A 238 5.49 -6.29 -4.53
N ALA A 239 6.70 -6.81 -4.69
CA ALA A 239 6.92 -8.23 -4.58
C ALA A 239 7.06 -8.64 -3.12
N ALA A 240 6.45 -9.74 -2.73
CA ALA A 240 6.54 -10.22 -1.35
C ALA A 240 8.01 -10.48 -0.96
N PRO A 241 8.44 -10.07 0.24
CA PRO A 241 9.79 -10.34 0.73
C PRO A 241 10.02 -11.85 0.84
N GLY A 242 11.24 -12.27 0.51
CA GLY A 242 11.66 -13.64 0.77
C GLY A 242 11.97 -13.80 2.25
N PHE A 243 11.30 -14.74 2.92
CA PHE A 243 11.56 -15.06 4.32
C PHE A 243 11.65 -16.57 4.55
N ASN A 244 12.25 -16.94 5.67
CA ASN A 244 12.22 -18.29 6.22
C ASN A 244 12.03 -18.16 7.74
N LEU A 245 10.77 -18.17 8.16
CA LEU A 245 10.38 -17.86 9.54
C LEU A 245 9.99 -19.12 10.29
N LEU A 246 10.27 -19.14 11.59
CA LEU A 246 9.80 -20.18 12.48
C LEU A 246 8.31 -19.96 12.75
N SER A 247 7.55 -21.05 12.71
CA SER A 247 6.18 -21.06 13.19
C SER A 247 6.13 -21.27 14.69
N HIS A 248 4.99 -20.96 15.30
CA HIS A 248 4.70 -21.27 16.69
C HIS A 248 4.95 -22.75 17.06
N SER A 249 4.75 -23.69 16.12
CA SER A 249 4.97 -25.12 16.35
C SER A 249 6.44 -25.54 16.22
N GLY A 250 7.34 -24.61 15.91
CA GLY A 250 8.78 -24.84 15.75
C GLY A 250 9.22 -25.30 14.35
N THR A 251 8.30 -25.36 13.38
CA THR A 251 8.62 -25.65 11.98
C THR A 251 8.93 -24.37 11.21
N SER A 252 9.95 -24.41 10.35
CA SER A 252 10.31 -23.27 9.50
C SER A 252 9.49 -23.29 8.21
N TYR A 253 8.95 -22.15 7.80
CA TYR A 253 8.24 -21.98 6.53
C TYR A 253 8.84 -20.84 5.73
N SER A 254 9.03 -21.08 4.43
CA SER A 254 9.23 -20.03 3.45
C SER A 254 7.95 -19.71 2.70
N ILE A 255 7.90 -18.55 2.05
CA ILE A 255 6.75 -18.15 1.22
C ILE A 255 6.43 -19.17 0.11
N ASN A 256 7.46 -19.83 -0.43
CA ASN A 256 7.27 -20.84 -1.48
C ASN A 256 6.65 -22.13 -0.92
N ASP A 257 6.96 -22.48 0.34
CA ASP A 257 6.37 -23.65 1.00
C ASP A 257 4.88 -23.40 1.29
N LEU A 258 4.53 -22.16 1.67
CA LEU A 258 3.13 -21.76 1.91
C LEU A 258 2.29 -21.76 0.63
N LEU A 259 2.88 -21.36 -0.50
CA LEU A 259 2.23 -21.34 -1.81
C LEU A 259 2.20 -22.73 -2.48
N GLU A 260 2.84 -23.75 -1.91
CA GLU A 260 2.90 -25.07 -2.52
C GLU A 260 1.50 -25.71 -2.58
N GLY A 261 1.03 -26.01 -3.80
CA GLY A 261 -0.27 -26.62 -4.03
C GLY A 261 -1.47 -25.65 -4.05
N ASN A 262 -1.26 -24.37 -3.74
CA ASN A 262 -2.32 -23.34 -3.67
C ASN A 262 -2.15 -22.28 -4.77
N ASP A 263 -3.22 -21.55 -5.07
CA ASP A 263 -3.24 -20.51 -6.12
C ASP A 263 -2.91 -19.11 -5.61
N ALA A 264 -3.12 -18.86 -4.32
CA ALA A 264 -2.69 -17.65 -3.64
C ALA A 264 -2.44 -17.94 -2.14
N LEU A 265 -1.73 -17.01 -1.50
CA LEU A 265 -1.53 -16.97 -0.05
C LEU A 265 -2.20 -15.73 0.51
N VAL A 266 -3.09 -15.93 1.48
CA VAL A 266 -3.65 -14.88 2.33
C VAL A 266 -2.82 -14.83 3.61
N LEU A 267 -2.07 -13.74 3.78
CA LEU A 267 -1.19 -13.50 4.91
C LEU A 267 -1.81 -12.43 5.82
N GLY A 268 -2.22 -12.82 7.03
CA GLY A 268 -2.63 -11.87 8.06
C GLY A 268 -1.44 -11.43 8.90
N ILE A 269 -0.98 -10.19 8.74
CA ILE A 269 -0.01 -9.59 9.66
C ILE A 269 -0.79 -9.06 10.86
N PHE A 270 -0.30 -9.35 12.06
CA PHE A 270 -0.87 -8.80 13.28
C PHE A 270 0.22 -8.51 14.31
N GLU A 271 0.09 -7.42 15.03
CA GLU A 271 0.93 -7.14 16.19
C GLU A 271 0.53 -8.08 17.34
N THR A 272 1.51 -8.57 18.09
CA THR A 272 1.22 -9.31 19.33
C THR A 272 0.25 -8.50 20.20
N ASP A 273 -0.78 -9.16 20.72
CA ASP A 273 -1.87 -8.56 21.50
C ASP A 273 -2.92 -7.74 20.72
N SER A 274 -2.87 -7.72 19.39
CA SER A 274 -3.91 -7.07 18.61
C SER A 274 -5.23 -7.85 18.59
N PRO A 275 -6.40 -7.19 18.80
CA PRO A 275 -7.71 -7.82 18.61
C PRO A 275 -7.95 -8.25 17.15
N ASN A 276 -7.23 -7.65 16.19
CA ASN A 276 -7.36 -7.98 14.78
C ASN A 276 -6.91 -9.42 14.48
N ALA A 277 -6.01 -10.00 15.28
CA ALA A 277 -5.56 -11.38 15.12
C ALA A 277 -6.73 -12.38 15.17
N GLU A 278 -7.66 -12.18 16.10
CA GLU A 278 -8.86 -13.01 16.29
C GLU A 278 -9.91 -12.72 15.22
N GLN A 279 -10.05 -11.47 14.80
CA GLN A 279 -10.97 -11.11 13.72
C GLN A 279 -10.52 -11.74 12.38
N GLN A 280 -9.25 -11.59 12.01
CA GLN A 280 -8.64 -12.26 10.86
C GLN A 280 -8.84 -13.77 10.91
N ARG A 281 -8.67 -14.40 12.09
CA ARG A 281 -8.92 -15.85 12.27
C ARG A 281 -10.35 -16.24 11.91
N LYS A 282 -11.35 -15.47 12.36
CA LYS A 282 -12.76 -15.74 12.02
C LYS A 282 -13.01 -15.60 10.52
N ASP A 283 -12.45 -14.56 9.90
CA ASP A 283 -12.61 -14.30 8.47
C ASP A 283 -11.93 -15.38 7.62
N PHE A 284 -10.77 -15.89 8.04
CA PHE A 284 -10.06 -16.99 7.38
C PHE A 284 -10.85 -18.30 7.47
N LEU A 285 -11.39 -18.63 8.65
CA LEU A 285 -12.24 -19.82 8.82
C LEU A 285 -13.48 -19.79 7.93
N ASN A 286 -14.16 -18.65 7.88
CA ASN A 286 -15.32 -18.48 7.01
C ASN A 286 -14.95 -18.56 5.51
N SER A 287 -13.73 -18.17 5.15
CA SER A 287 -13.23 -18.23 3.77
C SER A 287 -12.84 -19.65 3.35
N LEU A 288 -12.25 -20.43 4.27
CA LEU A 288 -11.89 -21.85 4.07
C LEU A 288 -13.10 -22.71 3.67
N GLU A 289 -14.29 -22.43 4.18
CA GLU A 289 -15.51 -23.16 3.81
C GLU A 289 -15.94 -22.93 2.34
N ARG A 290 -15.37 -21.93 1.68
CA ARG A 290 -15.85 -21.43 0.39
C ARG A 290 -14.90 -21.72 -0.77
N THR A 291 -13.65 -22.07 -0.49
CA THR A 291 -12.65 -22.30 -1.53
C THR A 291 -11.48 -23.14 -1.01
N ASP A 292 -11.09 -24.14 -1.79
CA ASP A 292 -10.05 -25.12 -1.44
C ASP A 292 -8.66 -24.75 -1.99
N SER A 293 -8.54 -23.68 -2.79
CA SER A 293 -7.32 -23.33 -3.54
C SER A 293 -6.47 -22.24 -2.88
N ILE A 294 -6.68 -21.98 -1.59
CA ILE A 294 -6.07 -20.85 -0.87
C ILE A 294 -5.23 -21.34 0.31
N ALA A 295 -4.00 -20.84 0.40
CA ALA A 295 -3.19 -20.95 1.59
C ALA A 295 -3.50 -19.80 2.55
N PHE A 296 -3.67 -20.11 3.83
CA PHE A 296 -3.72 -19.10 4.89
C PHE A 296 -2.45 -19.18 5.73
N ALA A 297 -1.96 -18.04 6.18
CA ALA A 297 -0.93 -17.94 7.21
C ALA A 297 -1.15 -16.64 7.99
N GLN A 298 -0.64 -16.58 9.22
CA GLN A 298 -0.55 -15.32 9.95
C GLN A 298 0.90 -15.04 10.36
N LEU A 299 1.28 -13.77 10.40
CA LEU A 299 2.60 -13.29 10.80
C LEU A 299 2.43 -12.43 12.06
N ALA A 300 2.94 -12.94 13.18
CA ALA A 300 3.02 -12.20 14.42
C ALA A 300 4.22 -11.25 14.37
N THR A 301 3.98 -9.95 14.50
CA THR A 301 4.98 -8.89 14.47
C THR A 301 4.97 -8.07 15.76
N GLY A 302 6.06 -7.34 16.04
CA GLY A 302 6.24 -6.57 17.26
C GLY A 302 7.72 -6.25 17.51
N GLU A 303 8.03 -5.58 18.62
CA GLU A 303 9.41 -5.26 19.00
C GLU A 303 10.23 -6.52 19.36
N ASP A 304 9.64 -7.43 20.14
CA ASP A 304 10.24 -8.72 20.55
C ASP A 304 9.14 -9.79 20.65
N VAL A 305 8.87 -10.47 19.54
CA VAL A 305 7.82 -11.48 19.45
C VAL A 305 8.35 -12.83 19.93
N ARG A 306 7.75 -13.39 20.98
CA ARG A 306 8.10 -14.72 21.47
C ARG A 306 6.92 -15.68 21.28
N ALA A 307 7.23 -16.97 21.14
CA ALA A 307 6.19 -17.99 20.98
C ALA A 307 5.16 -18.00 22.13
N ILE A 308 5.58 -17.69 23.37
CA ILE A 308 4.69 -17.63 24.53
C ILE A 308 3.63 -16.53 24.42
N ASP A 309 3.95 -15.44 23.73
CA ASP A 309 3.05 -14.28 23.60
C ASP A 309 1.86 -14.59 22.67
N ILE A 310 1.96 -15.66 21.87
CA ILE A 310 0.91 -16.09 20.92
C ILE A 310 0.31 -17.46 21.24
N ASP A 311 0.67 -18.10 22.36
CA ASP A 311 0.24 -19.47 22.69
C ASP A 311 -1.28 -19.59 22.82
N GLU A 312 -1.92 -18.58 23.44
CA GLU A 312 -3.38 -18.52 23.55
C GLU A 312 -4.03 -18.42 22.16
N HIS A 313 -3.54 -17.54 21.29
CA HIS A 313 -4.07 -17.39 19.93
C HIS A 313 -3.81 -18.63 19.07
N ALA A 314 -2.63 -19.23 19.19
CA ALA A 314 -2.28 -20.47 18.52
C ALA A 314 -3.22 -21.62 18.92
N SER A 315 -3.62 -21.67 20.20
CA SER A 315 -4.62 -22.65 20.67
C SER A 315 -6.00 -22.45 20.01
N LYS A 316 -6.39 -21.20 19.72
CA LYS A 316 -7.65 -20.86 19.01
C LYS A 316 -7.59 -21.20 17.52
N VAL A 317 -6.42 -21.05 16.88
CA VAL A 317 -6.19 -21.47 15.47
C VAL A 317 -6.13 -23.00 15.34
N ASN A 318 -5.67 -23.68 16.39
CA ASN A 318 -5.62 -25.14 16.52
C ASN A 318 -4.91 -25.84 15.34
N GLY A 319 -3.88 -25.20 14.78
CA GLY A 319 -3.06 -25.76 13.70
C GLY A 319 -3.70 -25.79 12.31
N THR A 320 -4.83 -25.09 12.10
CA THR A 320 -5.47 -24.99 10.78
C THR A 320 -4.55 -24.33 9.74
N TRP A 321 -3.77 -23.35 10.17
CA TRP A 321 -2.70 -22.71 9.40
C TRP A 321 -1.50 -22.37 10.29
N PRO A 322 -0.30 -22.15 9.71
CA PRO A 322 0.86 -21.73 10.49
C PRO A 322 0.76 -20.26 10.93
N ILE A 323 1.16 -20.00 12.17
CA ILE A 323 1.44 -18.65 12.70
C ILE A 323 2.96 -18.50 12.74
N LEU A 324 3.48 -17.56 11.95
CA LEU A 324 4.91 -17.27 11.80
C LEU A 324 5.33 -16.18 12.78
N LEU A 325 6.56 -16.28 13.28
CA LEU A 325 7.14 -15.36 14.25
C LEU A 325 8.13 -14.40 13.56
N ASP A 326 7.87 -13.10 13.60
CA ASP A 326 8.84 -12.06 13.24
C ASP A 326 9.60 -11.62 14.50
N GLU A 327 10.58 -12.42 14.91
CA GLU A 327 11.21 -12.34 16.24
C GLU A 327 11.99 -11.04 16.53
N LYS A 328 12.35 -10.22 15.53
CA LYS A 328 13.22 -9.06 15.74
C LYS A 328 12.67 -7.81 15.07
N GLY A 329 12.09 -6.91 15.87
CA GLY A 329 11.80 -5.53 15.48
C GLY A 329 11.01 -5.40 14.18
N ALA A 330 10.12 -6.35 13.90
CA ALA A 330 9.34 -6.41 12.66
C ALA A 330 10.17 -6.41 11.36
N GLY A 331 11.27 -7.17 11.32
CA GLY A 331 12.20 -7.17 10.20
C GLY A 331 11.61 -7.65 8.87
N ILE A 332 10.63 -8.55 8.87
CA ILE A 332 9.94 -9.00 7.66
C ILE A 332 8.65 -8.22 7.42
N ALA A 333 7.86 -7.97 8.47
CA ALA A 333 6.59 -7.26 8.35
C ALA A 333 6.79 -5.83 7.78
N SER A 334 7.86 -5.15 8.19
CA SER A 334 8.21 -3.81 7.69
C SER A 334 8.55 -3.75 6.18
N GLN A 335 8.86 -4.89 5.55
CA GLN A 335 9.17 -4.97 4.11
C GLN A 335 7.93 -5.12 3.22
N PHE A 336 6.75 -5.31 3.82
CA PHE A 336 5.49 -5.32 3.10
C PHE A 336 4.94 -3.90 2.92
N PRO A 337 4.05 -3.68 1.93
CA PRO A 337 3.39 -2.37 1.74
C PRO A 337 2.65 -1.86 2.97
N SER A 338 2.08 -2.78 3.76
CA SER A 338 1.36 -2.48 4.99
C SER A 338 2.26 -2.08 6.17
N GLY A 339 3.57 -2.28 6.03
CA GLY A 339 4.52 -2.18 7.13
C GLY A 339 4.23 -3.17 8.26
N ALA A 340 4.79 -2.87 9.44
CA ALA A 340 4.73 -3.71 10.64
C ALA A 340 3.41 -3.59 11.41
N THR A 341 2.28 -3.65 10.71
CA THR A 341 0.96 -3.33 11.27
C THR A 341 -0.09 -4.37 10.93
N ASP A 342 -1.20 -4.34 11.66
CA ASP A 342 -2.32 -5.23 11.42
C ASP A 342 -2.84 -5.05 9.99
N SER A 343 -2.82 -6.12 9.21
CA SER A 343 -3.23 -6.08 7.81
C SER A 343 -3.44 -7.47 7.24
N ILE A 344 -4.20 -7.55 6.15
CA ILE A 344 -4.33 -8.75 5.34
C ILE A 344 -3.69 -8.45 3.99
N LEU A 345 -2.77 -9.31 3.56
CA LEU A 345 -2.12 -9.24 2.27
C LEU A 345 -2.44 -10.48 1.46
N ILE A 346 -2.61 -10.27 0.16
CA ILE A 346 -2.81 -11.36 -0.79
C ILE A 346 -1.60 -11.43 -1.69
N VAL A 347 -0.97 -12.59 -1.67
CA VAL A 347 0.20 -12.88 -2.47
C VAL A 347 -0.20 -13.89 -3.54
N ASP A 348 -0.02 -13.50 -4.79
CA ASP A 348 -0.27 -14.37 -5.93
C ASP A 348 0.76 -15.52 -5.99
N LYS A 349 0.47 -16.55 -6.79
CA LYS A 349 1.36 -17.71 -6.94
C LYS A 349 2.75 -17.39 -7.49
N ALA A 350 2.92 -16.25 -8.16
CA ALA A 350 4.21 -15.79 -8.63
C ALA A 350 5.01 -15.05 -7.53
N GLY A 351 4.41 -14.82 -6.36
CA GLY A 351 5.04 -14.22 -5.19
C GLY A 351 4.92 -12.69 -5.14
N PHE A 352 3.98 -12.09 -5.88
CA PHE A 352 3.73 -10.66 -5.83
C PHE A 352 2.54 -10.34 -4.94
N VAL A 353 2.60 -9.22 -4.23
CA VAL A 353 1.45 -8.70 -3.48
C VAL A 353 0.45 -8.17 -4.51
N SER A 354 -0.72 -8.78 -4.59
CA SER A 354 -1.80 -8.35 -5.48
C SER A 354 -2.60 -7.20 -4.86
N GLU A 355 -2.92 -7.35 -3.57
CA GLU A 355 -3.76 -6.43 -2.82
C GLU A 355 -3.44 -6.54 -1.33
N TRP A 356 -3.67 -5.46 -0.59
CA TRP A 356 -3.55 -5.44 0.86
C TRP A 356 -4.60 -4.52 1.47
N VAL A 357 -5.04 -4.86 2.68
CA VAL A 357 -6.07 -4.13 3.42
C VAL A 357 -5.62 -3.98 4.88
N PRO A 358 -5.70 -2.79 5.49
CA PRO A 358 -5.37 -2.61 6.91
C PRO A 358 -6.40 -3.33 7.82
N GLY A 359 -5.92 -3.86 8.94
CA GLY A 359 -6.72 -4.56 9.95
C GLY A 359 -7.22 -5.93 9.50
N SER A 360 -8.51 -6.01 9.19
CA SER A 360 -9.20 -7.25 8.81
C SER A 360 -10.23 -6.98 7.70
N VAL A 361 -10.60 -8.02 6.95
CA VAL A 361 -11.54 -7.93 5.83
C VAL A 361 -12.46 -9.14 5.81
N GLY A 362 -13.72 -8.92 5.46
CA GLY A 362 -14.73 -9.98 5.44
C GLY A 362 -14.43 -11.07 4.41
N SER A 363 -14.89 -12.29 4.71
CA SER A 363 -14.63 -13.48 3.88
C SER A 363 -15.03 -13.35 2.40
N ASP A 364 -16.11 -12.63 2.07
CA ASP A 364 -16.53 -12.40 0.67
C ASP A 364 -15.44 -11.71 -0.13
N THR A 365 -14.86 -10.66 0.44
CA THR A 365 -13.82 -9.86 -0.20
C THR A 365 -12.51 -10.65 -0.29
N ILE A 366 -12.17 -11.47 0.71
CA ILE A 366 -11.01 -12.37 0.63
C ILE A 366 -11.12 -13.30 -0.59
N VAL A 367 -12.28 -13.93 -0.79
CA VAL A 367 -12.51 -14.84 -1.92
C VAL A 367 -12.41 -14.10 -3.26
N GLU A 368 -13.03 -12.92 -3.38
CA GLU A 368 -12.95 -12.10 -4.60
C GLU A 368 -11.51 -11.70 -4.93
N MET A 369 -10.76 -11.20 -3.95
CA MET A 369 -9.38 -10.76 -4.15
C MET A 369 -8.46 -11.94 -4.53
N VAL A 370 -8.72 -13.14 -4.02
CA VAL A 370 -7.93 -14.34 -4.36
C VAL A 370 -8.26 -14.87 -5.75
N ASP A 371 -9.53 -14.91 -6.14
CA ASP A 371 -9.94 -15.26 -7.51
C ASP A 371 -9.29 -14.30 -8.54
N SER A 372 -9.20 -13.02 -8.17
CA SER A 372 -8.50 -11.99 -8.93
C SER A 372 -6.99 -12.27 -9.02
N ALA A 373 -6.32 -12.62 -7.92
CA ALA A 373 -4.89 -12.96 -7.89
C ALA A 373 -4.54 -14.12 -8.84
N GLY A 374 -5.41 -15.13 -8.94
CA GLY A 374 -5.21 -16.27 -9.86
C GLY A 374 -5.29 -15.92 -11.35
N THR A 375 -5.91 -14.79 -11.72
CA THR A 375 -6.18 -14.40 -13.12
C THR A 375 -5.41 -13.17 -13.59
N GLY A 376 -4.48 -12.65 -12.78
CA GLY A 376 -3.65 -11.49 -13.11
C GLY A 376 -3.78 -10.33 -12.14
N SER A 377 -4.26 -10.58 -10.92
CA SER A 377 -4.28 -9.62 -9.79
C SER A 377 -5.05 -8.34 -10.11
N GLY A 378 -6.22 -8.49 -10.76
CA GLY A 378 -7.09 -7.38 -11.15
C GLY A 378 -6.54 -6.53 -12.30
N ARG A 379 -5.34 -6.83 -12.79
CA ARG A 379 -4.67 -6.13 -13.88
C ARG A 379 -4.96 -6.79 -15.23
N SER A 380 -4.94 -5.99 -16.29
CA SER A 380 -5.11 -6.48 -17.65
C SER A 380 -4.37 -5.61 -18.67
N ALA A 381 -4.22 -6.11 -19.89
CA ALA A 381 -3.62 -5.33 -20.95
C ALA A 381 -4.40 -4.04 -21.29
N ILE A 382 -5.67 -3.94 -20.89
CA ILE A 382 -6.48 -2.71 -21.05
C ILE A 382 -5.91 -1.57 -20.20
N ASP A 383 -5.23 -1.87 -19.09
CA ASP A 383 -4.58 -0.89 -18.22
C ASP A 383 -3.45 -0.16 -18.94
N LEU A 384 -2.84 -0.76 -19.98
CA LEU A 384 -1.92 -0.04 -20.86
C LEU A 384 -2.62 1.13 -21.56
N PHE A 385 -3.87 0.94 -21.98
CA PHE A 385 -4.63 1.97 -22.69
C PHE A 385 -5.28 2.96 -21.73
N LEU A 386 -6.04 2.49 -20.74
CA LEU A 386 -6.77 3.36 -19.82
C LEU A 386 -5.86 3.95 -18.75
N GLY A 387 -5.05 3.12 -18.09
CA GLY A 387 -4.19 3.52 -17.00
C GLY A 387 -2.93 4.26 -17.45
N VAL A 388 -2.14 3.68 -18.35
CA VAL A 388 -0.85 4.27 -18.76
C VAL A 388 -1.02 5.33 -19.85
N PHE A 389 -1.68 4.99 -20.96
CA PHE A 389 -1.74 5.88 -22.12
C PHE A 389 -2.59 7.12 -21.87
N ILE A 390 -3.76 6.96 -21.25
CA ILE A 390 -4.68 8.05 -20.90
C ILE A 390 -4.43 8.55 -19.47
N GLY A 391 -4.53 7.69 -18.46
CA GLY A 391 -4.48 8.06 -17.04
C GLY A 391 -3.19 8.75 -16.61
N ALA A 392 -2.04 8.12 -16.86
CA ALA A 392 -0.71 8.68 -16.61
C ALA A 392 -0.24 9.65 -17.71
N GLY A 393 -1.09 9.95 -18.69
CA GLY A 393 -0.81 10.95 -19.72
C GLY A 393 0.35 10.64 -20.66
N ALA A 394 0.77 9.37 -20.80
CA ALA A 394 1.88 8.97 -21.67
C ALA A 394 1.68 9.37 -23.14
N ILE A 395 0.41 9.53 -23.56
CA ILE A 395 0.04 10.03 -24.89
C ILE A 395 0.71 11.36 -25.25
N LEU A 396 0.81 12.31 -24.32
CA LEU A 396 1.23 13.67 -24.64
C LEU A 396 2.69 13.78 -25.11
N PRO A 397 3.68 13.29 -24.35
CA PRO A 397 5.06 13.38 -24.80
C PRO A 397 5.34 12.40 -25.96
N LEU A 398 4.63 11.27 -26.03
CA LEU A 398 4.78 10.29 -27.12
C LEU A 398 4.18 10.75 -28.46
N ILE A 399 3.08 11.52 -28.48
CA ILE A 399 2.56 12.12 -29.73
C ILE A 399 3.65 12.99 -30.36
N LEU A 400 4.32 13.82 -29.55
CA LEU A 400 5.36 14.72 -30.02
C LEU A 400 6.60 13.94 -30.47
N LEU A 401 6.94 12.83 -29.81
CA LEU A 401 7.97 11.91 -30.28
C LEU A 401 7.57 11.22 -31.61
N SER A 402 6.28 11.00 -31.85
CA SER A 402 5.76 10.30 -33.03
C SER A 402 5.57 11.16 -34.29
N LEU A 403 5.85 12.47 -34.26
CA LEU A 403 5.66 13.35 -35.43
C LEU A 403 6.40 12.82 -36.67
N PRO A 404 5.72 12.74 -37.84
CA PRO A 404 6.28 12.18 -39.06
C PRO A 404 7.38 13.07 -39.67
N ARG A 405 8.42 12.47 -40.25
CA ARG A 405 9.51 13.20 -40.94
C ARG A 405 9.24 13.44 -42.42
N SER A 406 8.51 12.52 -43.04
CA SER A 406 8.17 12.51 -44.46
C SER A 406 6.69 12.11 -44.62
N ARG A 407 6.11 12.43 -45.78
CA ARG A 407 4.84 11.84 -46.18
C ARG A 407 5.11 10.42 -46.64
N VAL A 408 4.26 9.49 -46.20
CA VAL A 408 4.25 8.13 -46.74
C VAL A 408 3.51 8.17 -48.07
N GLU A 409 4.22 7.91 -49.16
CA GLU A 409 3.64 7.82 -50.49
C GLU A 409 2.91 6.48 -50.67
N PRO A 410 1.88 6.38 -51.53
CA PRO A 410 1.24 5.10 -51.83
C PRO A 410 2.26 4.09 -52.39
N PRO A 411 2.14 2.79 -52.07
CA PRO A 411 3.05 1.78 -52.58
C PRO A 411 2.94 1.65 -54.10
N GLU A 412 4.09 1.54 -54.77
CA GLU A 412 4.16 1.35 -56.22
C GLU A 412 3.70 -0.06 -56.64
N THR A 413 3.90 -1.06 -55.76
CA THR A 413 3.44 -2.44 -55.96
C THR A 413 2.20 -2.74 -55.12
N VAL A 414 1.28 -3.56 -55.65
CA VAL A 414 0.09 -3.99 -54.90
C VAL A 414 0.53 -4.71 -53.62
N MET A 415 0.18 -4.12 -52.48
CA MET A 415 0.39 -4.71 -51.15
C MET A 415 -0.90 -5.28 -50.60
N ILE A 416 -0.77 -6.11 -49.57
CA ILE A 416 -1.92 -6.57 -48.77
C ILE A 416 -2.64 -5.33 -48.21
N PRO A 417 -3.98 -5.24 -48.32
CA PRO A 417 -4.75 -4.18 -47.68
C PRO A 417 -4.37 -4.04 -46.19
N GLY A 418 -4.07 -2.82 -45.76
CA GLY A 418 -3.68 -2.55 -44.38
C GLY A 418 -2.21 -2.84 -44.02
N ALA A 419 -1.34 -3.18 -44.96
CA ALA A 419 0.09 -3.42 -44.71
C ALA A 419 0.78 -2.27 -43.93
N GLY A 420 0.41 -1.01 -44.19
CA GLY A 420 0.90 0.14 -43.43
C GLY A 420 0.48 0.13 -41.97
N ILE A 421 -0.81 -0.13 -41.72
CA ILE A 421 -1.41 -0.18 -40.39
C ILE A 421 -0.79 -1.33 -39.59
N LEU A 422 -0.83 -2.55 -40.15
CA LEU A 422 -0.27 -3.75 -39.53
C LEU A 422 1.23 -3.62 -39.28
N GLY A 423 1.96 -2.97 -40.19
CA GLY A 423 3.37 -2.73 -40.01
C GLY A 423 3.70 -1.71 -38.91
N THR A 424 2.90 -0.65 -38.76
CA THR A 424 3.06 0.31 -37.65
C THR A 424 2.73 -0.35 -36.32
N MET A 425 1.63 -1.10 -36.26
CA MET A 425 1.25 -1.87 -35.07
C MET A 425 2.34 -2.88 -34.72
N GLY A 426 2.81 -3.65 -35.70
CA GLY A 426 3.85 -4.65 -35.53
C GLY A 426 5.17 -4.05 -35.06
N ALA A 427 5.61 -2.92 -35.64
CA ALA A 427 6.83 -2.23 -35.20
C ALA A 427 6.74 -1.77 -33.74
N ASN A 428 5.63 -1.14 -33.34
CA ASN A 428 5.41 -0.73 -31.95
C ASN A 428 5.34 -1.92 -31.00
N ALA A 429 4.63 -2.99 -31.38
CA ALA A 429 4.55 -4.23 -30.61
C ALA A 429 5.94 -4.87 -30.41
N ILE A 430 6.77 -4.89 -31.45
CA ILE A 430 8.16 -5.36 -31.37
C ILE A 430 8.93 -4.51 -30.36
N GLY A 431 8.84 -3.19 -30.48
CA GLY A 431 9.51 -2.24 -29.59
C GLY A 431 9.16 -2.45 -28.12
N PHE A 432 7.86 -2.55 -27.82
CA PHE A 432 7.36 -2.86 -26.48
C PHE A 432 7.81 -4.24 -26.01
N GLY A 433 7.80 -5.23 -26.90
CA GLY A 433 8.25 -6.60 -26.64
C GLY A 433 9.70 -6.70 -26.18
N ILE A 434 10.59 -5.79 -26.60
CA ILE A 434 11.99 -5.76 -26.15
C ILE A 434 12.08 -5.69 -24.62
N LEU A 435 11.13 -5.01 -23.98
CA LEU A 435 11.05 -4.92 -22.51
C LEU A 435 10.11 -5.98 -21.93
N ALA A 436 8.92 -6.15 -22.52
CA ALA A 436 7.88 -7.04 -21.99
C ALA A 436 8.30 -8.52 -21.94
N PHE A 437 9.03 -9.01 -22.96
CA PHE A 437 9.47 -10.40 -23.01
C PHE A 437 10.48 -10.73 -21.90
N PRO A 438 11.60 -10.00 -21.73
CA PRO A 438 12.52 -10.23 -20.61
C PRO A 438 11.85 -10.13 -19.25
N MET A 439 10.99 -9.13 -19.03
CA MET A 439 10.27 -8.98 -17.76
C MET A 439 9.39 -10.20 -17.45
N SER A 440 8.64 -10.68 -18.44
CA SER A 440 7.82 -11.89 -18.30
C SER A 440 8.67 -13.12 -17.96
N ILE A 441 9.82 -13.29 -18.62
CA ILE A 441 10.74 -14.41 -18.38
C ILE A 441 11.35 -14.32 -16.97
N PHE A 442 11.80 -13.14 -16.54
CA PHE A 442 12.35 -12.95 -15.20
C PHE A 442 11.30 -13.19 -14.11
N ALA A 443 10.08 -12.70 -14.29
CA ALA A 443 8.99 -12.93 -13.35
C ALA A 443 8.65 -14.43 -13.21
N LEU A 444 8.67 -15.17 -14.33
CA LEU A 444 8.43 -16.61 -14.33
C LEU A 444 9.53 -17.41 -13.59
N ILE A 445 10.79 -17.06 -13.79
CA ILE A 445 11.93 -17.84 -13.26
C ILE A 445 12.24 -17.47 -11.81
N LEU A 446 12.24 -16.18 -11.49
CA LEU A 446 12.80 -15.67 -10.24
C LEU A 446 11.76 -15.43 -9.15
N ARG A 447 10.46 -15.42 -9.52
CA ARG A 447 9.33 -15.10 -8.63
C ARG A 447 9.50 -13.75 -7.93
N GLY A 448 8.58 -13.40 -7.03
CA GLY A 448 8.57 -12.10 -6.36
C GLY A 448 9.76 -11.83 -5.45
N SER A 449 10.25 -12.83 -4.71
CA SER A 449 11.32 -12.62 -3.71
C SER A 449 12.58 -11.91 -4.26
N MET A 450 12.99 -12.21 -5.49
CA MET A 450 14.16 -11.62 -6.14
C MET A 450 13.86 -10.38 -6.99
N TRP A 451 12.58 -9.98 -7.07
CA TRP A 451 12.12 -8.98 -8.02
C TRP A 451 12.74 -7.59 -7.83
N PRO A 452 12.96 -7.06 -6.61
CA PRO A 452 13.57 -5.73 -6.47
C PRO A 452 14.97 -5.64 -7.06
N TYR A 453 15.75 -6.72 -7.03
CA TYR A 453 17.05 -6.77 -7.71
C TYR A 453 16.90 -6.70 -9.23
N ILE A 454 15.84 -7.30 -9.78
CA ILE A 454 15.51 -7.20 -11.20
C ILE A 454 15.08 -5.78 -11.55
N GLU A 455 14.30 -5.11 -10.70
CA GLU A 455 13.92 -3.72 -10.91
C GLU A 455 15.12 -2.78 -10.93
N VAL A 456 16.13 -3.01 -10.08
CA VAL A 456 17.41 -2.28 -10.15
C VAL A 456 18.10 -2.51 -11.48
N ILE A 457 18.13 -3.74 -11.99
CA ILE A 457 18.69 -4.06 -13.32
C ILE A 457 17.89 -3.36 -14.43
N LEU A 458 16.56 -3.34 -14.34
CA LEU A 458 15.69 -2.62 -15.28
C LEU A 458 15.93 -1.11 -15.24
N ALA A 459 16.10 -0.51 -14.06
CA ALA A 459 16.44 0.90 -13.91
C ALA A 459 17.80 1.24 -14.56
N VAL A 460 18.82 0.40 -14.34
CA VAL A 460 20.13 0.54 -14.99
C VAL A 460 20.00 0.41 -16.52
N TRP A 461 19.16 -0.51 -17.00
CA TRP A 461 18.89 -0.66 -18.42
C TRP A 461 18.17 0.56 -19.02
N MET A 462 17.20 1.13 -18.30
CA MET A 462 16.54 2.38 -18.69
C MET A 462 17.54 3.54 -18.78
N ILE A 463 18.39 3.71 -17.77
CA ILE A 463 19.45 4.74 -17.74
C ILE A 463 20.39 4.57 -18.94
N SER A 464 20.85 3.35 -19.19
CA SER A 464 21.69 3.04 -20.35
C SER A 464 21.00 3.41 -21.66
N SER A 465 19.73 3.00 -21.83
CA SER A 465 18.91 3.31 -23.00
C SER A 465 18.71 4.82 -23.19
N ALA A 466 18.49 5.56 -22.11
CA ALA A 466 18.35 7.01 -22.10
C ALA A 466 19.65 7.71 -22.51
N ILE A 467 20.81 7.26 -22.01
CA ILE A 467 22.13 7.77 -22.42
C ILE A 467 22.39 7.51 -23.91
N GLN A 468 22.07 6.31 -24.39
CA GLN A 468 22.21 5.96 -25.80
C GLN A 468 21.34 6.87 -26.68
N MET A 469 20.08 7.04 -26.29
CA MET A 469 19.12 7.92 -26.97
C MET A 469 19.58 9.38 -26.96
N LEU A 470 20.10 9.89 -25.83
CA LEU A 470 20.66 11.24 -25.70
C LEU A 470 21.86 11.46 -26.63
N ARG A 471 22.77 10.49 -26.72
CA ARG A 471 24.02 10.64 -27.49
C ARG A 471 23.82 10.39 -28.99
N LYS A 472 23.09 9.34 -29.35
CA LYS A 472 22.98 8.83 -30.73
C LYS A 472 21.62 9.13 -31.37
N GLY A 473 20.59 9.48 -30.60
CA GLY A 473 19.22 9.63 -31.10
C GLY A 473 18.54 8.30 -31.44
N SER A 474 19.12 7.17 -31.00
CA SER A 474 18.62 5.81 -31.17
C SER A 474 19.15 4.92 -30.05
N VAL A 475 18.43 3.82 -29.78
CA VAL A 475 18.79 2.80 -28.80
C VAL A 475 19.30 1.58 -29.55
N LEU A 476 20.48 1.06 -29.16
CA LEU A 476 21.15 -0.01 -29.90
C LEU A 476 20.30 -1.28 -30.00
N GLU A 477 19.67 -1.65 -28.88
CA GLU A 477 18.83 -2.83 -28.72
C GLU A 477 17.64 -2.76 -29.69
N VAL A 478 16.97 -1.60 -29.73
CA VAL A 478 15.87 -1.33 -30.64
C VAL A 478 16.34 -1.45 -32.08
N THR A 479 17.40 -0.72 -32.47
CA THR A 479 17.92 -0.72 -33.85
C THR A 479 18.40 -2.10 -34.31
N TRP A 480 19.00 -2.90 -33.41
CA TRP A 480 19.48 -4.23 -33.74
C TRP A 480 18.33 -5.21 -33.98
N ILE A 481 17.33 -5.24 -33.09
CA ILE A 481 16.16 -6.12 -33.20
C ILE A 481 15.31 -5.72 -34.41
N THR A 482 15.04 -4.43 -34.58
CA THR A 482 14.23 -3.94 -35.69
C THR A 482 14.88 -4.21 -37.03
N LYS A 483 16.21 -4.09 -37.14
CA LYS A 483 16.93 -4.38 -38.39
C LYS A 483 16.82 -5.85 -38.77
N ARG A 484 16.94 -6.75 -37.79
CA ARG A 484 16.77 -8.20 -38.00
C ARG A 484 15.36 -8.53 -38.49
N ILE A 485 14.33 -7.90 -37.90
CA ILE A 485 12.95 -8.17 -38.27
C ILE A 485 12.59 -7.53 -39.61
N HIS A 486 12.96 -6.28 -39.83
CA HIS A 486 12.71 -5.55 -41.08
C HIS A 486 13.34 -6.26 -42.28
N SER A 487 14.55 -6.81 -42.13
CA SER A 487 15.22 -7.59 -43.19
C SER A 487 14.50 -8.89 -43.58
N LYS A 488 13.58 -9.39 -42.74
CA LYS A 488 12.76 -10.57 -43.02
C LYS A 488 11.40 -10.24 -43.63
N LEU A 489 11.03 -8.96 -43.71
CA LEU A 489 9.79 -8.53 -44.35
C LEU A 489 9.90 -8.69 -45.87
N PRO A 490 8.78 -8.80 -46.61
CA PRO A 490 8.81 -8.87 -48.08
C PRO A 490 9.57 -7.68 -48.69
N GLU A 491 10.32 -7.90 -49.76
CA GLU A 491 11.10 -6.84 -50.43
C GLU A 491 10.23 -5.65 -50.84
N SER A 492 9.00 -5.91 -51.32
CA SER A 492 8.02 -4.88 -51.66
C SER A 492 7.67 -3.97 -50.48
N TYR A 493 7.63 -4.52 -49.26
CA TYR A 493 7.41 -3.75 -48.04
C TYR A 493 8.64 -2.95 -47.63
N GLN A 494 9.83 -3.54 -47.73
CA GLN A 494 11.09 -2.87 -47.38
C GLN A 494 11.38 -1.67 -48.31
N GLN A 495 11.04 -1.79 -49.59
CA GLN A 495 11.19 -0.71 -50.58
C GLN A 495 10.20 0.43 -50.33
N TRP A 496 8.98 0.10 -49.91
CA TRP A 496 7.94 1.08 -49.61
C TRP A 496 8.14 1.79 -48.26
N ARG A 497 8.46 1.02 -47.21
CA ARG A 497 8.71 1.54 -45.85
C ARG A 497 10.15 1.29 -45.47
N ASP A 498 10.89 2.40 -45.44
CA ASP A 498 12.29 2.43 -45.08
C ASP A 498 12.52 1.97 -43.63
N PHE A 499 13.74 1.51 -43.39
CA PHE A 499 14.17 1.04 -42.08
C PHE A 499 14.04 2.12 -41.00
N ASP A 500 14.36 3.39 -41.32
CA ASP A 500 14.37 4.46 -40.32
C ASP A 500 12.94 4.73 -39.82
N SER A 501 11.95 4.81 -40.72
CA SER A 501 10.54 4.91 -40.33
C SER A 501 10.08 3.74 -39.47
N PHE A 502 10.40 2.50 -39.86
CA PHE A 502 10.04 1.31 -39.08
C PHE A 502 10.72 1.27 -37.70
N SER A 503 11.99 1.69 -37.63
CA SER A 503 12.75 1.75 -36.37
C SER A 503 12.26 2.86 -35.43
N GLU A 504 11.72 3.97 -35.96
CA GLU A 504 11.08 5.00 -35.14
C GLU A 504 9.83 4.47 -34.46
N ASP A 505 9.00 3.72 -35.16
CA ASP A 505 7.79 3.11 -34.59
C ASP A 505 8.11 2.12 -33.47
N ALA A 506 9.13 1.29 -33.68
CA ALA A 506 9.62 0.43 -32.62
C ALA A 506 10.22 1.22 -31.44
N SER A 507 10.84 2.37 -31.69
CA SER A 507 11.34 3.23 -30.61
C SER A 507 10.19 3.80 -29.77
N ILE A 508 9.06 4.17 -30.39
CA ILE A 508 7.87 4.64 -29.68
C ILE A 508 7.32 3.52 -28.78
N GLY A 509 7.16 2.30 -29.32
CA GLY A 509 6.71 1.15 -28.53
C GLY A 509 7.66 0.80 -27.38
N PHE A 510 8.97 0.91 -27.59
CA PHE A 510 9.98 0.67 -26.55
C PHE A 510 9.87 1.68 -25.39
N TRP A 511 9.72 2.96 -25.70
CA TRP A 511 9.57 3.99 -24.67
C TRP A 511 8.21 3.97 -24.00
N PHE A 512 7.16 3.58 -24.72
CA PHE A 512 5.87 3.28 -24.11
C PHE A 512 6.02 2.16 -23.07
N GLY A 513 6.77 1.10 -23.37
CA GLY A 513 7.09 0.04 -22.41
C GLY A 513 7.75 0.55 -21.13
N TRP A 514 8.74 1.45 -21.23
CA TRP A 514 9.37 2.05 -20.04
C TRP A 514 8.39 2.89 -19.22
N ILE A 515 7.51 3.66 -19.86
CA ILE A 515 6.49 4.42 -19.14
C ILE A 515 5.49 3.47 -18.48
N SER A 516 5.07 2.39 -19.16
CA SER A 516 4.20 1.38 -18.58
C SER A 516 4.81 0.75 -17.33
N TRP A 517 6.11 0.44 -17.36
CA TRP A 517 6.80 -0.12 -16.19
C TRP A 517 6.94 0.90 -15.05
N ILE A 518 7.15 2.18 -15.34
CA ILE A 518 7.20 3.22 -14.30
C ILE A 518 5.83 3.37 -13.60
N VAL A 519 4.75 3.37 -14.38
CA VAL A 519 3.39 3.61 -13.86
C VAL A 519 2.85 2.36 -13.16
N TYR A 520 3.03 1.18 -13.75
CA TYR A 520 2.62 -0.10 -13.18
C TYR A 520 3.76 -1.13 -13.31
N PRO A 521 4.68 -1.19 -12.34
CA PRO A 521 5.86 -2.05 -12.41
C PRO A 521 5.53 -3.54 -12.50
N LEU A 522 4.41 -3.94 -11.89
CA LEU A 522 3.96 -5.33 -11.82
C LEU A 522 2.93 -5.72 -12.88
N LEU A 523 2.48 -4.78 -13.73
CA LEU A 523 1.46 -5.05 -14.76
C LEU A 523 1.79 -6.25 -15.64
N ILE A 524 2.98 -6.29 -16.23
CA ILE A 524 3.39 -7.41 -17.10
C ILE A 524 3.78 -8.66 -16.26
N PRO A 525 4.58 -8.54 -15.18
CA PRO A 525 4.87 -9.67 -14.30
C PRO A 525 3.63 -10.40 -13.79
N GLN A 526 2.66 -9.71 -13.20
CA GLN A 526 1.48 -10.33 -12.59
C GLN A 526 0.54 -10.90 -13.66
N THR A 527 0.23 -10.15 -14.72
CA THR A 527 -0.71 -10.62 -15.75
C THR A 527 -0.21 -11.78 -16.60
N VAL A 528 1.10 -12.06 -16.56
CA VAL A 528 1.73 -13.16 -17.31
C VAL A 528 2.17 -14.28 -16.37
N ALA A 529 2.96 -13.98 -15.35
CA ALA A 529 3.57 -14.98 -14.50
C ALA A 529 2.60 -15.61 -13.50
N ALA A 530 1.71 -14.83 -12.87
CA ALA A 530 0.78 -15.37 -11.88
C ALA A 530 -0.15 -16.43 -12.49
N PRO A 531 -0.84 -16.19 -13.63
CA PRO A 531 -1.63 -17.23 -14.27
C PRO A 531 -0.80 -18.45 -14.71
N ILE A 532 0.42 -18.26 -15.24
CA ILE A 532 1.23 -19.41 -15.69
C ILE A 532 1.51 -20.40 -14.55
N TRP A 533 1.66 -19.91 -13.32
CA TRP A 533 1.93 -20.75 -12.16
C TRP A 533 0.68 -21.48 -11.63
N THR A 534 -0.55 -21.01 -11.88
CA THR A 534 -1.77 -21.62 -11.31
C THR A 534 -2.04 -23.01 -11.88
N GLY A 535 -1.79 -23.24 -13.18
CA GLY A 535 -1.88 -24.57 -13.78
C GLY A 535 -1.85 -24.57 -15.32
N LEU A 536 -2.22 -25.70 -15.93
CA LEU A 536 -2.15 -25.88 -17.40
C LEU A 536 -3.02 -24.87 -18.16
N PHE A 537 -4.22 -24.57 -17.65
CA PHE A 537 -5.09 -23.54 -18.22
C PHE A 537 -4.51 -22.13 -18.01
N GLY A 538 -3.88 -21.91 -16.86
CA GLY A 538 -3.16 -20.69 -16.54
C GLY A 538 -2.00 -20.36 -17.49
N ILE A 539 -1.30 -21.38 -18.01
CA ILE A 539 -0.29 -21.20 -19.08
C ILE A 539 -0.91 -20.55 -20.32
N PHE A 540 -2.10 -21.01 -20.73
CA PHE A 540 -2.80 -20.44 -21.88
C PHE A 540 -3.22 -18.99 -21.61
N ILE A 541 -3.72 -18.70 -20.40
CA ILE A 541 -4.08 -17.33 -19.98
C ILE A 541 -2.86 -16.41 -20.04
N GLY A 542 -1.74 -16.77 -19.41
CA GLY A 542 -0.56 -15.89 -19.36
C GLY A 542 0.07 -15.64 -20.73
N ILE A 543 0.17 -16.66 -21.60
CA ILE A 543 0.66 -16.46 -22.98
C ILE A 543 -0.28 -15.57 -23.78
N THR A 544 -1.60 -15.79 -23.67
CA THR A 544 -2.59 -14.98 -24.37
C THR A 544 -2.59 -13.54 -23.85
N SER A 545 -2.42 -13.35 -22.55
CA SER A 545 -2.26 -12.05 -21.91
C SER A 545 -1.06 -11.30 -22.48
N LEU A 546 0.12 -11.93 -22.58
CA LEU A 546 1.30 -11.29 -23.18
C LEU A 546 1.07 -10.88 -24.64
N ILE A 547 0.42 -11.74 -25.44
CA ILE A 547 0.04 -11.40 -26.82
C ILE A 547 -0.89 -10.19 -26.83
N PHE A 548 -1.86 -10.14 -25.91
CA PHE A 548 -2.81 -9.03 -25.82
C PHE A 548 -2.13 -7.71 -25.43
N HIS A 549 -1.15 -7.74 -24.51
CA HIS A 549 -0.30 -6.58 -24.21
C HIS A 549 0.45 -6.07 -25.45
N LEU A 550 1.06 -6.97 -26.23
CA LEU A 550 1.75 -6.62 -27.49
C LEU A 550 0.78 -6.02 -28.51
N CYS A 551 -0.42 -6.58 -28.65
CA CYS A 551 -1.45 -6.06 -29.54
C CYS A 551 -1.89 -4.66 -29.14
N ILE A 552 -2.18 -4.42 -27.85
CA ILE A 552 -2.61 -3.11 -27.35
C ILE A 552 -1.48 -2.08 -27.49
N ALA A 553 -0.24 -2.42 -27.17
CA ALA A 553 0.91 -1.54 -27.41
C ALA A 553 1.04 -1.16 -28.89
N GLY A 554 0.80 -2.13 -29.80
CA GLY A 554 0.74 -1.88 -31.24
C GLY A 554 -0.38 -0.91 -31.64
N ILE A 555 -1.58 -1.08 -31.10
CA ILE A 555 -2.74 -0.18 -31.33
C ILE A 555 -2.47 1.22 -30.80
N ILE A 556 -1.84 1.35 -29.63
CA ILE A 556 -1.45 2.63 -29.03
C ILE A 556 -0.46 3.36 -29.95
N GLY A 557 0.57 2.66 -30.43
CA GLY A 557 1.53 3.21 -31.39
C GLY A 557 0.89 3.67 -32.70
N LEU A 558 -0.05 2.90 -33.23
CA LEU A 558 -0.85 3.30 -34.39
C LEU A 558 -1.68 4.56 -34.10
N THR A 559 -2.32 4.61 -32.94
CA THR A 559 -3.15 5.75 -32.51
C THR A 559 -2.30 7.01 -32.38
N LEU A 560 -1.10 6.90 -31.79
CA LEU A 560 -0.12 7.98 -31.72
C LEU A 560 0.24 8.52 -33.11
N ARG A 561 0.56 7.63 -34.05
CA ARG A 561 0.86 8.01 -35.45
C ARG A 561 -0.33 8.63 -36.15
N ALA A 562 -1.53 8.11 -35.93
CA ALA A 562 -2.75 8.67 -36.49
C ALA A 562 -2.98 10.11 -36.00
N ILE A 563 -2.91 10.33 -34.68
CA ILE A 563 -3.09 11.66 -34.06
C ILE A 563 -1.99 12.63 -34.52
N ALA A 564 -0.74 12.21 -34.48
CA ALA A 564 0.38 13.02 -34.95
C ALA A 564 0.25 13.38 -36.44
N GLY A 565 -0.41 12.55 -37.24
CA GLY A 565 -0.66 12.78 -38.66
C GLY A 565 -1.83 13.72 -39.00
N ILE A 566 -2.75 14.02 -38.05
CA ILE A 566 -4.01 14.75 -38.33
C ILE A 566 -3.77 16.12 -38.98
N ALA A 567 -2.74 16.85 -38.54
CA ALA A 567 -2.41 18.18 -39.05
C ALA A 567 -1.65 18.16 -40.40
N GLY A 568 -1.48 16.98 -41.03
CA GLY A 568 -0.96 16.81 -42.37
C GLY A 568 0.42 17.45 -42.58
N ASN A 569 0.49 18.47 -43.45
CA ASN A 569 1.75 19.15 -43.79
C ASN A 569 2.41 19.86 -42.61
N ILE A 570 1.63 20.36 -41.66
CA ILE A 570 2.16 21.03 -40.49
C ILE A 570 2.91 20.01 -39.63
N SER A 571 2.31 18.85 -39.35
CA SER A 571 2.94 17.76 -38.62
C SER A 571 4.24 17.27 -39.27
N VAL A 572 4.24 17.10 -40.60
CA VAL A 572 5.44 16.67 -41.34
C VAL A 572 6.53 17.73 -41.28
N SER A 573 6.18 19.01 -41.39
CA SER A 573 7.15 20.11 -41.30
C SER A 573 7.76 20.19 -39.90
N LEU A 574 6.93 20.16 -38.86
CA LEU A 574 7.37 20.15 -37.46
C LEU A 574 8.24 18.93 -37.14
N GLY A 575 7.83 17.74 -37.60
CA GLY A 575 8.57 16.50 -37.41
C GLY A 575 9.92 16.49 -38.14
N ARG A 576 10.00 17.11 -39.32
CA ARG A 576 11.24 17.29 -40.09
C ARG A 576 12.19 18.30 -39.44
N PHE A 577 11.70 19.47 -39.00
CA PHE A 577 12.55 20.50 -38.39
C PHE A 577 13.15 20.07 -37.05
N SER A 578 12.47 19.17 -36.36
CA SER A 578 12.88 18.65 -35.06
C SER A 578 13.48 17.24 -35.14
N ALA A 579 13.68 16.72 -36.35
CA ALA A 579 14.27 15.40 -36.58
C ALA A 579 15.67 15.32 -35.95
N GLY A 580 15.95 14.24 -35.23
CA GLY A 580 17.20 14.05 -34.49
C GLY A 580 17.30 14.82 -33.17
N ALA A 581 16.69 15.99 -33.05
CA ALA A 581 16.63 16.75 -31.79
C ALA A 581 15.64 16.14 -30.78
N ARG A 582 14.42 15.77 -31.22
CA ARG A 582 13.39 15.19 -30.35
C ARG A 582 13.85 13.92 -29.63
N PRO A 583 14.40 12.90 -30.32
CA PRO A 583 14.83 11.68 -29.64
C PRO A 583 15.94 11.98 -28.60
N ARG A 584 16.86 12.91 -28.89
CA ARG A 584 17.92 13.27 -27.95
C ARG A 584 17.39 14.00 -26.72
N LEU A 585 16.44 14.93 -26.87
CA LEU A 585 15.78 15.58 -25.73
C LEU A 585 15.00 14.55 -24.90
N TRP A 586 14.29 13.62 -25.56
CA TRP A 586 13.63 12.51 -24.88
C TRP A 586 14.62 11.70 -24.06
N GLY A 587 15.80 11.37 -24.61
CA GLY A 587 16.87 10.72 -23.87
C GLY A 587 17.33 11.51 -22.64
N ALA A 588 17.37 12.85 -22.70
CA ALA A 588 17.72 13.69 -21.55
C ALA A 588 16.66 13.63 -20.45
N THR A 589 15.38 13.78 -20.78
CA THR A 589 14.29 13.75 -19.79
C THR A 589 14.08 12.34 -19.23
N SER A 590 14.15 11.30 -20.06
CA SER A 590 14.09 9.90 -19.60
C SER A 590 15.28 9.51 -18.72
N LEU A 591 16.45 10.14 -18.90
CA LEU A 591 17.59 9.91 -18.01
C LEU A 591 17.28 10.37 -16.58
N VAL A 592 16.60 11.51 -16.43
CA VAL A 592 16.17 12.01 -15.12
C VAL A 592 15.18 11.03 -14.47
N LEU A 593 14.19 10.55 -15.22
CA LEU A 593 13.25 9.53 -14.73
C LEU A 593 13.97 8.24 -14.31
N GLY A 594 14.90 7.76 -15.13
CA GLY A 594 15.68 6.56 -14.85
C GLY A 594 16.57 6.69 -13.61
N VAL A 595 17.19 7.84 -13.40
CA VAL A 595 17.98 8.12 -12.19
C VAL A 595 17.08 8.21 -10.96
N TRP A 596 15.91 8.82 -11.08
CA TRP A 596 14.95 8.91 -9.97
C TRP A 596 14.50 7.54 -9.50
N ILE A 597 14.00 6.70 -10.41
CA ILE A 597 13.55 5.35 -10.05
C ILE A 597 14.72 4.50 -9.53
N PHE A 598 15.93 4.67 -10.06
CA PHE A 598 17.11 3.99 -9.52
C PHE A 598 17.41 4.40 -8.07
N LEU A 599 17.34 5.69 -7.75
CA LEU A 599 17.53 6.18 -6.37
C LEU A 599 16.43 5.66 -5.44
N TYR A 600 15.17 5.70 -5.88
CA TYR A 600 14.05 5.11 -5.14
C TYR A 600 14.27 3.63 -4.83
N LEU A 601 14.65 2.82 -5.83
CA LEU A 601 14.85 1.38 -5.64
C LEU A 601 15.98 1.06 -4.67
N ILE A 602 17.06 1.84 -4.70
CA ILE A 602 18.21 1.64 -3.79
C ILE A 602 17.89 2.12 -2.38
N LEU A 603 17.30 3.32 -2.23
CA LEU A 603 17.08 3.95 -0.94
C LEU A 603 15.81 3.43 -0.23
N GLY A 604 14.76 3.15 -0.97
CA GLY A 604 13.52 2.58 -0.45
C GLY A 604 13.62 1.07 -0.36
N GLN A 605 13.21 0.38 -1.43
CA GLN A 605 13.00 -1.07 -1.44
C GLN A 605 14.22 -1.91 -1.04
N LEU A 606 15.43 -1.53 -1.45
CA LEU A 606 16.61 -2.36 -1.18
C LEU A 606 17.16 -2.13 0.24
N MET A 607 17.11 -0.90 0.77
CA MET A 607 17.45 -0.67 2.18
C MET A 607 16.41 -1.25 3.13
N ALA A 608 15.11 -1.22 2.77
CA ALA A 608 14.05 -1.89 3.54
C ALA A 608 14.37 -3.38 3.80
N ARG A 609 15.05 -4.04 2.86
CA ARG A 609 15.38 -5.47 2.92
C ARG A 609 16.73 -5.78 3.56
N LEU A 610 17.55 -4.75 3.82
CA LEU A 610 18.88 -4.89 4.43
C LEU A 610 18.92 -4.41 5.88
N GLY A 611 17.99 -3.53 6.27
CA GLY A 611 17.70 -3.19 7.66
C GLY A 611 16.95 -4.34 8.32
#